data_AF-A0AAU9C4P7-F1
#
_entry.id   AF-A0AAU9C4P7-F1
#
_cell.length_a   1.000
_cell.length_b   1.000
_cell.length_c   1.000
_cell.angle_alpha   90.00
_cell.angle_beta   90.00
_cell.angle_gamma   90.00
#
_symmetry.space_group_name_H-M   'P 1'
#
loop_
_entity.id
_entity.type
_entity.pdbx_description
1 polymer ?
#
loop_
_entity_poly.entity_id
_entity_poly.type
_entity_poly.pdbx_seq_one_letter_code
_entity_poly.pdbx_strand_id
1 'polypeptide(L)'
;MRRQSQSAATVAPRVWVLLNHRAGENNQILALAEALGWPFEVKRFTYRRGVPYLLLGASLAAIDRLRSDPLTPPWPDLIVSASARNEAICRWIQREAARDGHRVRLVHIGRPFNRLDRFDLVITTPQYRLPRRPNVLHNSTTLHRVMPQRLAGEAARWQDRLAHLPGPKVAVLIGGSSGPYVMDAAAARELARQAQALAASKGGSLLVTTSARTRRGVLEAFLENVEVPVYAYQWRRDDPDNPYFAYLALADEIVVTCDSLSMLTEACATGKPVHLFDLEAVRRPLWDWHPQRLRAALYRWAMDWLPKRLTRDLSLVHRQLVIEGRLVWLGETARPVTPLNPPSLTDIERATRRVRALFREQPRIQPLLNAAFS
;
A
#
# COMPACT_ATOMS: atom_id res chain seq x y z
N MET A 1 -56.43 6.31 -6.34
CA MET A 1 -55.27 6.01 -7.21
C MET A 1 -53.99 6.43 -6.49
N ARG A 2 -53.26 5.47 -5.88
CA ARG A 2 -51.95 5.73 -5.26
C ARG A 2 -50.90 5.80 -6.37
N ARG A 3 -50.26 6.97 -6.54
CA ARG A 3 -49.02 7.09 -7.33
C ARG A 3 -47.92 6.33 -6.59
N GLN A 4 -47.57 5.15 -7.06
CA GLN A 4 -46.31 4.51 -6.70
C GLN A 4 -45.18 5.37 -7.29
N SER A 5 -44.43 6.02 -6.41
CA SER A 5 -43.15 6.63 -6.75
C SER A 5 -42.20 5.51 -7.18
N GLN A 6 -41.95 5.38 -8.48
CA GLN A 6 -40.84 4.60 -9.00
C GLN A 6 -39.54 5.24 -8.48
N SER A 7 -38.93 4.60 -7.48
CA SER A 7 -37.56 4.87 -7.09
C SER A 7 -36.68 4.55 -8.31
N ALA A 8 -36.19 5.57 -8.99
CA ALA A 8 -35.18 5.40 -10.04
C ALA A 8 -34.00 4.64 -9.44
N ALA A 9 -33.75 3.43 -9.90
CA ALA A 9 -32.57 2.67 -9.52
C ALA A 9 -31.35 3.47 -9.96
N THR A 10 -30.63 4.08 -9.01
CA THR A 10 -29.39 4.81 -9.30
C THR A 10 -28.39 3.83 -9.88
N VAL A 11 -28.11 3.95 -11.18
CA VAL A 11 -27.10 3.14 -11.87
C VAL A 11 -25.75 3.37 -11.19
N ALA A 12 -25.08 2.28 -10.79
CA ALA A 12 -23.79 2.36 -10.13
C ALA A 12 -22.74 3.01 -11.06
N PRO A 13 -21.86 3.90 -10.55
CA PRO A 13 -20.84 4.54 -11.37
C PRO A 13 -19.90 3.52 -12.05
N ARG A 14 -19.55 3.74 -13.32
CA ARG A 14 -18.50 2.96 -13.99
C ARG A 14 -17.13 3.37 -13.45
N VAL A 15 -16.39 2.41 -12.92
CA VAL A 15 -15.06 2.66 -12.36
C VAL A 15 -13.97 2.08 -13.26
N TRP A 16 -12.94 2.86 -13.56
CA TRP A 16 -11.68 2.36 -14.10
C TRP A 16 -10.60 2.39 -13.02
N VAL A 17 -9.92 1.26 -12.83
CA VAL A 17 -8.77 1.15 -11.94
C VAL A 17 -7.49 1.06 -12.77
N LEU A 18 -6.62 2.06 -12.64
CA LEU A 18 -5.40 2.17 -13.44
C LEU A 18 -4.22 1.59 -12.67
N LEU A 19 -3.89 0.33 -12.96
CA LEU A 19 -2.76 -0.35 -12.32
C LEU A 19 -1.42 0.14 -12.90
N ASN A 20 -0.37 -0.06 -12.13
CA ASN A 20 1.00 0.27 -12.49
C ASN A 20 1.96 -0.91 -12.22
N HIS A 21 3.27 -0.69 -12.35
CA HIS A 21 4.28 -1.74 -12.21
C HIS A 21 4.56 -2.16 -10.75
N ARG A 22 4.00 -1.49 -9.74
CA ARG A 22 4.25 -1.73 -8.31
C ARG A 22 3.08 -2.43 -7.66
N ALA A 23 3.30 -3.67 -7.22
CA ALA A 23 2.29 -4.50 -6.57
C ALA A 23 1.63 -3.82 -5.35
N GLY A 24 2.41 -3.18 -4.48
CA GLY A 24 1.86 -2.51 -3.29
C GLY A 24 0.98 -1.28 -3.60
N GLU A 25 1.20 -0.60 -4.73
CA GLU A 25 0.32 0.49 -5.18
C GLU A 25 -0.95 -0.10 -5.83
N ASN A 26 -0.80 -1.17 -6.61
CA ASN A 26 -1.94 -1.88 -7.22
C ASN A 26 -2.88 -2.48 -6.16
N ASN A 27 -2.34 -3.07 -5.08
CA ASN A 27 -3.14 -3.61 -4.00
C ASN A 27 -4.02 -2.53 -3.34
N GLN A 28 -3.51 -1.31 -3.18
CA GLN A 28 -4.28 -0.18 -2.63
C GLN A 28 -5.41 0.25 -3.56
N ILE A 29 -5.14 0.33 -4.87
CA ILE A 29 -6.14 0.66 -5.88
C ILE A 29 -7.28 -0.36 -5.87
N LEU A 30 -6.92 -1.65 -5.88
CA LEU A 30 -7.88 -2.75 -5.87
C LEU A 30 -8.66 -2.81 -4.55
N ALA A 31 -7.99 -2.60 -3.41
CA ALA A 31 -8.66 -2.53 -2.10
C ALA A 31 -9.79 -1.49 -2.09
N LEU A 32 -9.51 -0.27 -2.60
CA LEU A 32 -10.53 0.77 -2.66
C LEU A 32 -11.67 0.41 -3.62
N ALA A 33 -11.35 -0.13 -4.78
CA ALA A 33 -12.35 -0.50 -5.78
C ALA A 33 -13.28 -1.62 -5.30
N GLU A 34 -12.72 -2.65 -4.66
CA GLU A 34 -13.48 -3.74 -4.04
C GLU A 34 -14.38 -3.22 -2.90
N ALA A 35 -13.84 -2.38 -2.02
CA ALA A 35 -14.60 -1.80 -0.91
C ALA A 35 -15.70 -0.83 -1.35
N LEU A 36 -15.59 -0.23 -2.54
CA LEU A 36 -16.67 0.58 -3.13
C LEU A 36 -17.88 -0.27 -3.49
N GLY A 37 -17.70 -1.54 -3.85
CA GLY A 37 -18.76 -2.44 -4.30
C GLY A 37 -19.38 -2.04 -5.64
N TRP A 38 -18.71 -1.18 -6.41
CA TRP A 38 -19.13 -0.78 -7.76
C TRP A 38 -18.44 -1.65 -8.82
N PRO A 39 -19.07 -1.90 -9.98
CA PRO A 39 -18.40 -2.60 -11.07
C PRO A 39 -17.20 -1.78 -11.55
N PHE A 40 -16.05 -2.43 -11.66
CA PHE A 40 -14.83 -1.78 -12.11
C PHE A 40 -14.09 -2.57 -13.20
N GLU A 41 -13.46 -1.85 -14.11
CA GLU A 41 -12.59 -2.39 -15.14
C GLU A 41 -11.13 -2.09 -14.80
N VAL A 42 -10.27 -3.11 -14.92
CA VAL A 42 -8.84 -2.97 -14.64
C VAL A 42 -8.10 -2.61 -15.92
N LYS A 43 -7.41 -1.46 -15.92
CA LYS A 43 -6.55 -1.00 -17.01
C LYS A 43 -5.07 -1.17 -16.64
N ARG A 44 -4.32 -1.88 -17.48
CA ARG A 44 -2.88 -2.17 -17.36
C ARG A 44 -2.11 -1.50 -18.47
N PHE A 45 -0.89 -1.06 -18.14
CA PHE A 45 -0.04 -0.33 -19.07
C PHE A 45 1.38 -0.88 -19.11
N THR A 46 1.92 -0.93 -20.31
CA THR A 46 3.35 -1.16 -20.55
C THR A 46 4.04 0.20 -20.69
N TYR A 47 4.79 0.62 -19.68
CA TYR A 47 5.47 1.92 -19.68
C TYR A 47 6.76 1.90 -20.51
N ARG A 48 6.94 2.93 -21.32
CA ARG A 48 8.21 3.21 -22.02
C ARG A 48 9.30 3.63 -21.03
N ARG A 49 10.54 3.24 -21.31
CA ARG A 49 11.71 3.65 -20.53
C ARG A 49 12.17 5.05 -20.97
N GLY A 50 12.79 5.80 -20.05
CA GLY A 50 13.38 7.11 -20.36
C GLY A 50 12.41 8.28 -20.52
N VAL A 51 11.10 8.05 -20.53
CA VAL A 51 10.12 9.14 -20.71
C VAL A 51 9.94 9.93 -19.40
N PRO A 52 10.12 11.27 -19.41
CA PRO A 52 9.98 12.11 -18.22
C PRO A 52 8.49 12.36 -17.91
N TYR A 53 7.83 11.36 -17.33
CA TYR A 53 6.38 11.34 -17.10
C TYR A 53 5.83 12.54 -16.30
N LEU A 54 6.66 13.20 -15.49
CA LEU A 54 6.29 14.41 -14.75
C LEU A 54 6.03 15.64 -15.64
N LEU A 55 6.54 15.62 -16.88
CA LEU A 55 6.45 16.74 -17.83
C LEU A 55 5.35 16.55 -18.89
N LEU A 56 4.68 15.40 -18.92
CA LEU A 56 3.83 15.00 -20.05
C LEU A 56 2.45 15.67 -20.12
N GLY A 57 2.01 16.34 -19.05
CA GLY A 57 0.64 16.88 -18.99
C GLY A 57 -0.40 15.77 -19.22
N ALA A 58 -1.34 15.98 -20.16
CA ALA A 58 -2.32 14.98 -20.56
C ALA A 58 -1.85 14.25 -21.83
N SER A 59 -1.25 13.07 -21.68
CA SER A 59 -0.62 12.34 -22.78
C SER A 59 -0.51 10.85 -22.51
N LEU A 60 -0.48 10.07 -23.59
CA LEU A 60 -0.17 8.63 -23.59
C LEU A 60 1.28 8.33 -24.01
N ALA A 61 2.14 9.35 -24.16
CA ALA A 61 3.51 9.17 -24.64
C ALA A 61 4.39 8.30 -23.72
N ALA A 62 4.02 8.15 -22.44
CA ALA A 62 4.73 7.28 -21.50
C ALA A 62 4.42 5.78 -21.66
N ILE A 63 3.48 5.39 -22.51
CA ILE A 63 3.04 3.99 -22.65
C ILE A 63 3.20 3.47 -24.07
N ASP A 64 3.38 2.16 -24.18
CA ASP A 64 3.21 1.42 -25.42
C ASP A 64 1.73 1.07 -25.59
N ARG A 65 1.06 1.73 -26.53
CA ARG A 65 -0.39 1.60 -26.76
C ARG A 65 -0.80 0.22 -27.28
N LEU A 66 0.09 -0.47 -27.98
CA LEU A 66 -0.21 -1.81 -28.53
C LEU A 66 -0.10 -2.91 -27.46
N ARG A 67 0.64 -2.64 -26.39
CA ARG A 67 0.88 -3.56 -25.26
C ARG A 67 0.19 -3.09 -23.98
N SER A 68 -0.75 -2.17 -24.09
CA SER A 68 -1.53 -1.64 -22.97
C SER A 68 -3.00 -1.81 -23.26
N ASP A 69 -3.81 -1.85 -22.20
CA ASP A 69 -5.26 -1.98 -22.36
C ASP A 69 -5.83 -0.76 -23.10
N PRO A 70 -6.80 -0.96 -24.00
CA PRO A 70 -7.39 0.11 -24.76
C PRO A 70 -8.12 1.11 -23.84
N LEU A 71 -7.96 2.39 -24.17
CA LEU A 71 -8.63 3.51 -23.52
C LEU A 71 -9.63 4.12 -24.48
N THR A 72 -10.78 3.48 -24.60
CA THR A 72 -11.88 3.86 -25.51
C THR A 72 -13.19 4.00 -24.73
N PRO A 73 -14.18 4.71 -25.27
CA PRO A 73 -15.53 4.71 -24.74
C PRO A 73 -16.10 3.28 -24.58
N PRO A 74 -17.07 3.07 -23.67
CA PRO A 74 -17.75 4.12 -22.91
C PRO A 74 -16.94 4.57 -21.68
N TRP A 75 -16.78 5.89 -21.51
CA TRP A 75 -15.88 6.48 -20.51
C TRP A 75 -16.29 6.15 -19.06
N PRO A 76 -15.34 6.12 -18.10
CA PRO A 76 -15.64 5.88 -16.71
C PRO A 76 -16.21 7.13 -16.03
N ASP A 77 -17.03 6.94 -15.00
CA ASP A 77 -17.44 8.03 -14.10
C ASP A 77 -16.36 8.33 -13.05
N LEU A 78 -15.58 7.30 -12.69
CA LEU A 78 -14.50 7.36 -11.72
C LEU A 78 -13.23 6.69 -12.24
N ILE A 79 -12.10 7.36 -12.09
CA ILE A 79 -10.78 6.75 -12.14
C ILE A 79 -10.23 6.62 -10.72
N VAL A 80 -9.78 5.43 -10.35
CA VAL A 80 -8.92 5.20 -9.17
C VAL A 80 -7.51 4.91 -9.67
N SER A 81 -6.54 5.70 -9.23
CA SER A 81 -5.16 5.64 -9.70
C SER A 81 -4.17 5.82 -8.56
N ALA A 82 -2.95 5.35 -8.78
CA ALA A 82 -1.78 5.65 -7.95
C ALA A 82 -0.56 5.78 -8.88
N SER A 83 0.54 6.28 -8.35
CA SER A 83 1.78 6.56 -9.08
C SER A 83 1.72 7.79 -9.99
N ALA A 84 2.81 8.56 -9.96
CA ALA A 84 3.02 9.71 -10.82
C ALA A 84 3.01 9.37 -12.32
N ARG A 85 3.34 8.12 -12.69
CA ARG A 85 3.29 7.66 -14.09
C ARG A 85 1.88 7.59 -14.65
N ASN A 86 0.88 7.36 -13.80
CA ASN A 86 -0.51 7.27 -14.23
C ASN A 86 -1.20 8.62 -14.30
N GLU A 87 -0.64 9.66 -13.66
CA GLU A 87 -1.25 10.98 -13.67
C GLU A 87 -1.45 11.51 -15.09
N ALA A 88 -0.46 11.37 -15.98
CA ALA A 88 -0.58 11.83 -17.36
C ALA A 88 -1.67 11.09 -18.16
N ILE A 89 -1.81 9.79 -17.91
CA ILE A 89 -2.83 8.93 -18.53
C ILE A 89 -4.22 9.35 -18.02
N CYS A 90 -4.38 9.56 -16.71
CA CYS A 90 -5.64 10.03 -16.12
C CYS A 90 -6.09 11.37 -16.73
N ARG A 91 -5.15 12.30 -16.94
CA ARG A 91 -5.46 13.59 -17.57
C ARG A 91 -5.83 13.47 -19.04
N TRP A 92 -5.19 12.56 -19.75
CA TRP A 92 -5.57 12.25 -21.13
C TRP A 92 -7.01 11.72 -21.18
N ILE A 93 -7.36 10.73 -20.34
CA ILE A 93 -8.73 10.18 -20.29
C ILE A 93 -9.76 11.27 -19.94
N GLN A 94 -9.48 12.11 -18.96
CA GLN A 94 -10.37 13.24 -18.61
C GLN A 94 -10.57 14.20 -19.78
N ARG A 95 -9.52 14.49 -20.55
CA ARG A 95 -9.60 15.37 -21.71
C ARG A 95 -10.45 14.76 -22.83
N GLU A 96 -10.22 13.49 -23.17
CA GLU A 96 -10.99 12.82 -24.23
C GLU A 96 -12.45 12.65 -23.81
N ALA A 97 -12.72 12.21 -22.58
CA ALA A 97 -14.08 12.11 -22.07
C ALA A 97 -14.82 13.45 -22.05
N ALA A 98 -14.13 14.55 -21.72
CA ALA A 98 -14.74 15.88 -21.75
C ALA A 98 -15.12 16.34 -23.16
N ARG A 99 -14.40 15.90 -24.21
CA ARG A 99 -14.79 16.16 -25.61
C ARG A 99 -16.11 15.48 -25.96
N ASP A 100 -16.38 14.34 -25.34
CA ASP A 100 -17.63 13.59 -25.47
C ASP A 100 -18.69 14.06 -24.45
N GLY A 101 -18.49 15.20 -23.79
CA GLY A 101 -19.42 15.76 -22.80
C GLY A 101 -19.47 14.99 -21.48
N HIS A 102 -18.53 14.08 -21.22
CA HIS A 102 -18.52 13.20 -20.05
C HIS A 102 -17.51 13.64 -18.98
N ARG A 103 -17.97 13.88 -17.75
CA ARG A 103 -17.09 14.25 -16.64
C ARG A 103 -16.56 13.02 -15.91
N VAL A 104 -15.24 12.83 -15.94
CA VAL A 104 -14.55 11.77 -15.19
C VAL A 104 -13.98 12.32 -13.88
N ARG A 105 -14.43 11.76 -12.75
CA ARG A 105 -13.82 12.05 -11.43
C ARG A 105 -12.54 11.28 -11.24
N LEU A 106 -11.56 11.85 -10.56
CA LEU A 106 -10.25 11.25 -10.32
C LEU A 106 -9.92 11.18 -8.84
N VAL A 107 -9.82 9.95 -8.34
CA VAL A 107 -9.29 9.61 -7.01
C VAL A 107 -7.86 9.11 -7.17
N HIS A 108 -6.92 9.74 -6.47
CA HIS A 108 -5.50 9.37 -6.53
C HIS A 108 -4.97 8.94 -5.16
N ILE A 109 -4.33 7.77 -5.10
CA ILE A 109 -3.77 7.19 -3.89
C ILE A 109 -2.26 7.45 -3.84
N GLY A 110 -1.78 7.88 -2.68
CA GLY A 110 -0.38 8.09 -2.36
C GLY A 110 0.05 9.54 -2.54
N ARG A 111 1.05 9.76 -3.40
CA ARG A 111 1.66 11.08 -3.60
C ARG A 111 1.48 11.54 -5.04
N PRO A 112 0.57 12.50 -5.30
CA PRO A 112 0.49 13.16 -6.58
C PRO A 112 1.67 14.12 -6.76
N PHE A 113 2.08 14.32 -8.01
CA PHE A 113 3.08 15.31 -8.40
C PHE A 113 2.50 16.51 -9.16
N ASN A 114 1.29 16.37 -9.70
CA ASN A 114 0.52 17.51 -10.20
C ASN A 114 -0.12 18.32 -9.05
N ARG A 115 -0.68 19.49 -9.38
CA ARG A 115 -1.39 20.33 -8.41
C ARG A 115 -2.57 19.58 -7.82
N LEU A 116 -2.76 19.69 -6.51
CA LEU A 116 -3.79 18.95 -5.77
C LEU A 116 -5.22 19.32 -6.20
N ASP A 117 -5.45 20.53 -6.70
CA ASP A 117 -6.74 21.00 -7.24
C ASP A 117 -7.18 20.27 -8.50
N ARG A 118 -6.26 19.54 -9.16
CA ARG A 118 -6.59 18.71 -10.31
C ARG A 118 -7.27 17.40 -9.90
N PHE A 119 -7.26 17.00 -8.63
CA PHE A 119 -7.83 15.73 -8.18
C PHE A 119 -9.14 15.97 -7.43
N ASP A 120 -10.17 15.17 -7.71
CA ASP A 120 -11.42 15.23 -6.95
C ASP A 120 -11.21 14.71 -5.52
N LEU A 121 -10.31 13.74 -5.35
CA LEU A 121 -9.83 13.29 -4.04
C LEU A 121 -8.40 12.74 -4.14
N VAL A 122 -7.57 13.10 -3.17
CA VAL A 122 -6.28 12.47 -2.92
C VAL A 122 -6.37 11.70 -1.60
N ILE A 123 -6.06 10.41 -1.61
CA ILE A 123 -5.95 9.58 -0.40
C ILE A 123 -4.47 9.39 -0.13
N THR A 124 -3.99 9.93 0.98
CA THR A 124 -2.56 9.97 1.31
C THR A 124 -2.30 9.46 2.71
N THR A 125 -1.04 9.34 3.04
CA THR A 125 -0.53 8.83 4.32
C THR A 125 0.62 9.72 4.80
N PRO A 126 0.95 9.73 6.11
CA PRO A 126 1.84 10.74 6.72
C PRO A 126 3.19 10.90 6.03
N GLN A 127 3.76 9.81 5.49
CA GLN A 127 5.08 9.81 4.87
C GLN A 127 5.21 10.77 3.68
N TYR A 128 4.10 11.13 3.03
CA TYR A 128 4.10 12.01 1.88
C TYR A 128 4.00 13.49 2.24
N ARG A 129 3.71 13.82 3.50
CA ARG A 129 3.73 15.19 4.04
C ARG A 129 2.91 16.18 3.18
N LEU A 130 1.77 15.73 2.67
CA LEU A 130 0.88 16.60 1.89
C LEU A 130 0.15 17.60 2.80
N PRO A 131 -0.17 18.81 2.31
CA PRO A 131 -0.95 19.77 3.08
C PRO A 131 -2.37 19.25 3.38
N ARG A 132 -2.95 19.70 4.49
CA ARG A 132 -4.37 19.48 4.78
C ARG A 132 -5.21 20.33 3.83
N ARG A 133 -6.11 19.70 3.09
CA ARG A 133 -7.07 20.35 2.17
C ARG A 133 -8.38 19.58 2.16
N PRO A 134 -9.50 20.21 1.79
CA PRO A 134 -10.79 19.53 1.71
C PRO A 134 -10.75 18.28 0.82
N ASN A 135 -10.01 18.29 -0.29
CA ASN A 135 -9.89 17.17 -1.21
C ASN A 135 -8.70 16.22 -0.92
N VAL A 136 -8.06 16.33 0.25
CA VAL A 136 -6.95 15.44 0.65
C VAL A 136 -7.36 14.69 1.92
N LEU A 137 -7.63 13.39 1.79
CA LEU A 137 -7.86 12.48 2.90
C LEU A 137 -6.52 11.97 3.42
N HIS A 138 -6.24 12.20 4.70
CA HIS A 138 -5.07 11.67 5.41
C HIS A 138 -5.48 10.39 6.17
N ASN A 139 -5.05 9.25 5.64
CA ASN A 139 -5.17 7.96 6.29
C ASN A 139 -3.96 7.70 7.20
N SER A 140 -4.12 6.86 8.22
CA SER A 140 -3.02 6.48 9.12
C SER A 140 -2.08 5.49 8.42
N THR A 141 -2.66 4.56 7.66
CA THR A 141 -1.94 3.51 6.92
C THR A 141 -2.35 3.44 5.46
N THR A 142 -1.69 2.56 4.68
CA THR A 142 -2.09 2.33 3.29
C THR A 142 -3.42 1.56 3.21
N LEU A 143 -4.05 1.52 2.03
CA LEU A 143 -5.21 0.65 1.83
C LEU A 143 -4.76 -0.81 1.62
N HIS A 144 -5.49 -1.76 2.19
CA HIS A 144 -5.11 -3.18 2.18
C HIS A 144 -6.28 -4.09 1.77
N ARG A 145 -5.94 -5.32 1.35
CA ARG A 145 -6.90 -6.38 0.99
C ARG A 145 -6.93 -7.53 1.99
N VAL A 146 -6.48 -7.27 3.22
CA VAL A 146 -6.62 -8.19 4.36
C VAL A 146 -8.08 -8.18 4.79
N MET A 147 -8.81 -9.22 4.38
CA MET A 147 -10.24 -9.42 4.69
C MET A 147 -10.37 -10.73 5.48
N PRO A 148 -11.23 -10.80 6.52
CA PRO A 148 -11.39 -12.00 7.33
C PRO A 148 -11.68 -13.26 6.52
N GLN A 149 -12.55 -13.17 5.51
CA GLN A 149 -12.91 -14.29 4.63
C GLN A 149 -11.72 -14.79 3.82
N ARG A 150 -10.86 -13.86 3.34
CA ARG A 150 -9.65 -14.22 2.60
C ARG A 150 -8.64 -14.90 3.51
N LEU A 151 -8.42 -14.37 4.71
CA LEU A 151 -7.51 -15.00 5.67
C LEU A 151 -7.99 -16.41 6.05
N ALA A 152 -9.29 -16.59 6.30
CA ALA A 152 -9.85 -17.91 6.61
C ALA A 152 -9.65 -18.92 5.46
N GLY A 153 -9.92 -18.51 4.22
CA GLY A 153 -9.72 -19.37 3.04
C GLY A 153 -8.24 -19.74 2.81
N GLU A 154 -7.33 -18.78 2.99
CA GLU A 154 -5.89 -19.02 2.84
C GLU A 154 -5.32 -19.86 4.00
N ALA A 155 -5.81 -19.67 5.23
CA ALA A 155 -5.48 -20.54 6.36
C ALA A 155 -5.89 -21.99 6.08
N ALA A 156 -7.13 -22.22 5.63
CA ALA A 156 -7.61 -23.56 5.31
C ALA A 156 -6.77 -24.26 4.23
N ARG A 157 -6.30 -23.53 3.21
CA ARG A 157 -5.43 -24.08 2.15
C ARG A 157 -4.04 -24.49 2.64
N TRP A 158 -3.54 -23.89 3.72
CA TRP A 158 -2.14 -24.00 4.14
C TRP A 158 -1.92 -24.64 5.50
N GLN A 159 -2.95 -24.75 6.34
CA GLN A 159 -2.82 -25.26 7.71
C GLN A 159 -2.15 -26.63 7.76
N ASP A 160 -2.55 -27.57 6.89
CA ASP A 160 -2.02 -28.94 6.89
C ASP A 160 -0.56 -28.97 6.44
N ARG A 161 -0.19 -28.11 5.48
CA ARG A 161 1.19 -27.96 5.00
C ARG A 161 2.12 -27.45 6.09
N LEU A 162 1.59 -26.71 7.06
CA LEU A 162 2.34 -26.09 8.16
C LEU A 162 2.11 -26.78 9.51
N ALA A 163 1.33 -27.87 9.55
CA ALA A 163 0.95 -28.56 10.78
C ALA A 163 2.14 -29.22 11.50
N HIS A 164 3.18 -29.57 10.75
CA HIS A 164 4.41 -30.16 11.29
C HIS A 164 5.27 -29.16 12.09
N LEU A 165 4.99 -27.86 12.00
CA LEU A 165 5.74 -26.83 12.72
C LEU A 165 5.13 -26.60 14.12
N PRO A 166 5.95 -26.56 15.19
CA PRO A 166 5.47 -26.24 16.52
C PRO A 166 4.95 -24.80 16.61
N GLY A 167 3.89 -24.61 17.39
CA GLY A 167 3.39 -23.28 17.75
C GLY A 167 4.15 -22.69 18.94
N PRO A 168 4.15 -21.35 19.11
CA PRO A 168 3.53 -20.36 18.23
C PRO A 168 4.30 -20.14 16.92
N LYS A 169 3.61 -19.74 15.86
CA LYS A 169 4.18 -19.45 14.54
C LYS A 169 4.43 -17.95 14.40
N VAL A 170 5.68 -17.54 14.20
CA VAL A 170 6.04 -16.14 13.95
C VAL A 170 6.25 -15.94 12.45
N ALA A 171 5.39 -15.14 11.80
CA ALA A 171 5.60 -14.78 10.41
C ALA A 171 6.68 -13.69 10.28
N VAL A 172 7.62 -13.86 9.35
CA VAL A 172 8.67 -12.89 9.05
C VAL A 172 8.50 -12.40 7.62
N LEU A 173 8.07 -11.13 7.48
CA LEU A 173 7.76 -10.48 6.21
C LEU A 173 8.97 -9.64 5.75
N ILE A 174 9.77 -10.21 4.86
CA ILE A 174 11.02 -9.64 4.37
C ILE A 174 10.76 -8.77 3.14
N GLY A 175 10.96 -7.46 3.31
CA GLY A 175 10.90 -6.45 2.28
C GLY A 175 12.17 -6.38 1.45
N GLY A 176 12.49 -5.19 0.99
CA GLY A 176 13.66 -4.97 0.16
C GLY A 176 14.13 -3.54 0.26
N SER A 177 15.29 -3.23 -0.28
CA SER A 177 15.83 -1.87 -0.17
C SER A 177 14.92 -0.85 -0.86
N SER A 178 14.59 0.23 -0.15
CA SER A 178 13.64 1.26 -0.56
C SER A 178 13.95 2.57 0.14
N GLY A 179 14.12 3.65 -0.63
CA GLY A 179 14.49 4.95 -0.07
C GLY A 179 15.79 4.86 0.75
N PRO A 180 15.78 5.21 2.06
CA PRO A 180 16.95 5.14 2.92
C PRO A 180 17.22 3.72 3.48
N TYR A 181 16.30 2.78 3.31
CA TYR A 181 16.40 1.44 3.88
C TYR A 181 17.14 0.49 2.96
N VAL A 182 18.06 -0.29 3.51
CA VAL A 182 18.86 -1.29 2.79
C VAL A 182 18.61 -2.67 3.42
N MET A 183 18.14 -3.61 2.60
CA MET A 183 17.99 -5.03 2.93
C MET A 183 19.07 -5.82 2.18
N ASP A 184 20.21 -6.00 2.84
CA ASP A 184 21.38 -6.76 2.40
C ASP A 184 21.63 -7.98 3.30
N ALA A 185 22.70 -8.74 3.05
CA ALA A 185 23.02 -9.94 3.83
C ALA A 185 23.24 -9.63 5.32
N ALA A 186 23.87 -8.49 5.65
CA ALA A 186 24.03 -8.05 7.04
C ALA A 186 22.68 -7.82 7.72
N ALA A 187 21.76 -7.12 7.06
CA ALA A 187 20.39 -6.93 7.57
C ALA A 187 19.63 -8.25 7.68
N ALA A 188 19.82 -9.17 6.73
CA ALA A 188 19.19 -10.49 6.75
C ALA A 188 19.61 -11.33 7.96
N ARG A 189 20.92 -11.35 8.25
CA ARG A 189 21.46 -12.07 9.41
C ARG A 189 21.01 -11.47 10.73
N GLU A 190 20.98 -10.15 10.83
CA GLU A 190 20.50 -9.49 12.05
C GLU A 190 18.98 -9.71 12.25
N LEU A 191 18.19 -9.66 11.17
CA LEU A 191 16.78 -10.02 11.21
C LEU A 191 16.58 -11.48 11.63
N ALA A 192 17.38 -12.41 11.10
CA ALA A 192 17.34 -13.82 11.48
C ALA A 192 17.64 -14.01 12.97
N ARG A 193 18.71 -13.38 13.46
CA ARG A 193 19.10 -13.43 14.88
C ARG A 193 17.96 -12.99 15.80
N GLN A 194 17.32 -11.85 15.50
CA GLN A 194 16.24 -11.32 16.33
C GLN A 194 14.93 -12.12 16.20
N ALA A 195 14.55 -12.51 14.99
CA ALA A 195 13.33 -13.28 14.75
C ALA A 195 13.43 -14.69 15.36
N GLN A 196 14.59 -15.34 15.23
CA GLN A 196 14.89 -16.60 15.91
C GLN A 196 14.80 -16.45 17.42
N ALA A 197 15.43 -15.43 18.01
CA ALA A 197 15.38 -15.22 19.46
C ALA A 197 13.92 -15.08 19.95
N LEU A 198 13.09 -14.35 19.20
CA LEU A 198 11.66 -14.22 19.47
C LEU A 198 10.94 -15.58 19.43
N ALA A 199 11.13 -16.38 18.36
CA ALA A 199 10.49 -17.69 18.23
C ALA A 199 11.01 -18.70 19.28
N ALA A 200 12.32 -18.77 19.48
CA ALA A 200 12.97 -19.66 20.44
C ALA A 200 12.51 -19.40 21.88
N SER A 201 12.34 -18.12 22.26
CA SER A 201 11.83 -17.75 23.60
C SER A 201 10.44 -18.30 23.92
N LYS A 202 9.70 -18.76 22.89
CA LYS A 202 8.34 -19.29 22.99
C LYS A 202 8.25 -20.76 22.57
N GLY A 203 9.37 -21.42 22.26
CA GLY A 203 9.38 -22.77 21.68
C GLY A 203 8.72 -22.86 20.31
N GLY A 204 8.64 -21.74 19.59
CA GLY A 204 7.87 -21.60 18.35
C GLY A 204 8.68 -21.84 17.07
N SER A 205 8.06 -21.49 15.95
CA SER A 205 8.60 -21.65 14.60
C SER A 205 8.50 -20.38 13.75
N LEU A 206 9.22 -20.34 12.63
CA LEU A 206 9.22 -19.21 11.70
C LEU A 206 8.47 -19.53 10.39
N LEU A 207 7.61 -18.61 9.96
CA LEU A 207 7.02 -18.58 8.61
C LEU A 207 7.62 -17.42 7.82
N VAL A 208 8.62 -17.69 6.99
CA VAL A 208 9.45 -16.64 6.38
C VAL A 208 9.01 -16.42 4.94
N THR A 209 8.71 -15.19 4.55
CA THR A 209 8.39 -14.86 3.16
C THR A 209 9.13 -13.61 2.70
N THR A 210 9.66 -13.65 1.49
CA THR A 210 10.25 -12.47 0.84
C THR A 210 9.24 -11.73 -0.03
N SER A 211 9.65 -10.62 -0.64
CA SER A 211 8.81 -9.78 -1.50
C SER A 211 9.42 -9.64 -2.90
N ALA A 212 8.63 -9.09 -3.83
CA ALA A 212 9.09 -8.74 -5.18
C ALA A 212 10.31 -7.79 -5.24
N ARG A 213 10.66 -7.13 -4.12
CA ARG A 213 11.79 -6.22 -4.01
C ARG A 213 13.01 -6.84 -3.33
N THR A 214 12.84 -8.01 -2.71
CA THR A 214 13.91 -8.72 -2.03
C THR A 214 14.89 -9.28 -3.06
N ARG A 215 16.18 -9.11 -2.81
CA ARG A 215 17.23 -9.58 -3.72
C ARG A 215 17.54 -11.05 -3.50
N ARG A 216 18.11 -11.69 -4.53
CA ARG A 216 18.74 -13.02 -4.41
C ARG A 216 19.84 -12.97 -3.34
N GLY A 217 20.00 -14.04 -2.58
CA GLY A 217 20.97 -14.13 -1.48
C GLY A 217 20.45 -13.63 -0.14
N VAL A 218 19.37 -12.83 -0.09
CA VAL A 218 18.84 -12.30 1.18
C VAL A 218 18.16 -13.39 1.99
N LEU A 219 17.36 -14.26 1.36
CA LEU A 219 16.70 -15.35 2.07
C LEU A 219 17.72 -16.39 2.51
N GLU A 220 18.69 -16.70 1.66
CA GLU A 220 19.78 -17.60 1.96
C GLU A 220 20.58 -17.10 3.17
N ALA A 221 20.99 -15.82 3.18
CA ALA A 221 21.69 -15.21 4.32
C ALA A 221 20.84 -15.15 5.60
N PHE A 222 19.52 -15.04 5.47
CA PHE A 222 18.61 -15.14 6.62
C PHE A 222 18.65 -16.57 7.18
N LEU A 223 18.49 -17.59 6.32
CA LEU A 223 18.40 -19.00 6.73
C LEU A 223 19.73 -19.58 7.25
N GLU A 224 20.87 -19.03 6.85
CA GLU A 224 22.21 -19.44 7.33
C GLU A 224 22.33 -19.52 8.87
N ASN A 225 21.55 -18.71 9.61
CA ASN A 225 21.65 -18.60 11.07
C ASN A 225 20.33 -18.97 11.78
N VAL A 226 19.44 -19.69 11.09
CA VAL A 226 18.16 -20.15 11.65
C VAL A 226 18.23 -21.62 12.04
N GLU A 227 18.15 -21.87 13.34
CA GLU A 227 18.16 -23.16 14.01
C GLU A 227 16.75 -23.58 14.50
N VAL A 228 15.84 -22.62 14.69
CA VAL A 228 14.43 -22.92 15.02
C VAL A 228 13.70 -23.53 13.82
N PRO A 229 12.64 -24.35 14.03
CA PRO A 229 11.83 -24.86 12.94
C PRO A 229 11.32 -23.74 12.04
N VAL A 230 11.48 -23.89 10.73
CA VAL A 230 11.20 -22.84 9.77
C VAL A 230 10.57 -23.40 8.50
N TYR A 231 9.58 -22.67 7.97
CA TYR A 231 9.14 -22.82 6.60
C TYR A 231 9.36 -21.50 5.87
N ALA A 232 10.11 -21.54 4.77
CA ALA A 232 10.53 -20.36 4.03
C ALA A 232 9.99 -20.36 2.60
N TYR A 233 9.54 -19.19 2.15
CA TYR A 233 9.05 -18.96 0.80
C TYR A 233 9.79 -17.78 0.17
N GLN A 234 10.47 -18.06 -0.95
CA GLN A 234 11.03 -17.02 -1.81
C GLN A 234 9.94 -16.52 -2.75
N TRP A 235 9.67 -15.22 -2.75
CA TRP A 235 8.68 -14.63 -3.64
C TRP A 235 8.96 -14.95 -5.10
N ARG A 236 7.91 -15.39 -5.80
CA ARG A 236 7.90 -15.61 -7.24
C ARG A 236 6.77 -14.80 -7.86
N ARG A 237 7.04 -14.25 -9.05
CA ARG A 237 6.05 -13.52 -9.82
C ARG A 237 4.93 -14.47 -10.25
N ASP A 238 3.68 -14.03 -10.09
CA ASP A 238 2.47 -14.71 -10.57
C ASP A 238 2.31 -16.15 -10.04
N ASP A 239 2.87 -16.45 -8.86
CA ASP A 239 2.77 -17.74 -8.20
C ASP A 239 1.40 -17.89 -7.51
N PRO A 240 0.55 -18.85 -7.95
CA PRO A 240 -0.77 -19.07 -7.36
C PRO A 240 -0.72 -19.69 -5.95
N ASP A 241 0.44 -20.22 -5.56
CA ASP A 241 0.72 -20.80 -4.25
C ASP A 241 1.60 -19.86 -3.39
N ASN A 242 1.51 -18.55 -3.61
CA ASN A 242 2.14 -17.59 -2.70
C ASN A 242 1.46 -17.64 -1.31
N PRO A 243 2.16 -18.08 -0.25
CA PRO A 243 1.58 -18.29 1.07
C PRO A 243 1.40 -16.99 1.88
N TYR A 244 1.69 -15.81 1.33
CA TYR A 244 1.72 -14.55 2.07
C TYR A 244 0.48 -14.32 2.95
N PHE A 245 -0.73 -14.46 2.39
CA PHE A 245 -1.97 -14.31 3.16
C PHE A 245 -2.23 -15.46 4.13
N ALA A 246 -1.76 -16.67 3.82
CA ALA A 246 -1.81 -17.79 4.75
C ALA A 246 -0.89 -17.56 5.95
N TYR A 247 0.31 -17.01 5.76
CA TYR A 247 1.20 -16.64 6.86
C TYR A 247 0.59 -15.55 7.72
N LEU A 248 0.00 -14.51 7.11
CA LEU A 248 -0.77 -13.50 7.85
C LEU A 248 -1.91 -14.14 8.66
N ALA A 249 -2.57 -15.16 8.12
CA ALA A 249 -3.72 -15.83 8.76
C ALA A 249 -3.31 -16.82 9.86
N LEU A 250 -2.22 -17.56 9.69
CA LEU A 250 -1.80 -18.67 10.57
C LEU A 250 -0.74 -18.28 11.60
N ALA A 251 -0.09 -17.12 11.46
CA ALA A 251 0.86 -16.64 12.46
C ALA A 251 0.19 -16.23 13.77
N ASP A 252 0.86 -16.39 14.89
CA ASP A 252 0.46 -15.82 16.17
C ASP A 252 1.03 -14.41 16.33
N GLU A 253 2.21 -14.15 15.75
CA GLU A 253 2.88 -12.84 15.74
C GLU A 253 3.56 -12.57 14.39
N ILE A 254 3.72 -11.30 14.05
CA ILE A 254 4.26 -10.90 12.74
C ILE A 254 5.45 -9.97 12.94
N VAL A 255 6.61 -10.39 12.46
CA VAL A 255 7.78 -9.55 12.25
C VAL A 255 7.74 -8.99 10.83
N VAL A 256 7.92 -7.68 10.68
CA VAL A 256 7.93 -7.02 9.37
C VAL A 256 9.06 -6.00 9.29
N THR A 257 9.71 -5.96 8.14
CA THR A 257 10.78 -5.00 7.82
C THR A 257 10.24 -3.58 7.60
N CYS A 258 10.93 -2.56 8.12
CA CYS A 258 10.45 -1.17 8.12
C CYS A 258 10.47 -0.46 6.75
N ASP A 259 10.97 -1.09 5.69
CA ASP A 259 10.99 -0.50 4.34
C ASP A 259 9.64 -0.54 3.62
N SER A 260 8.70 -1.34 4.12
CA SER A 260 7.48 -1.74 3.41
C SER A 260 6.21 -1.35 4.14
N LEU A 261 5.71 -0.14 3.88
CA LEU A 261 4.48 0.32 4.51
C LEU A 261 3.25 -0.54 4.16
N SER A 262 3.21 -1.16 2.98
CA SER A 262 2.09 -2.05 2.61
C SER A 262 2.09 -3.33 3.44
N MET A 263 3.25 -3.99 3.62
CA MET A 263 3.34 -5.19 4.46
C MET A 263 3.08 -4.84 5.93
N LEU A 264 3.56 -3.69 6.38
CA LEU A 264 3.28 -3.20 7.73
C LEU A 264 1.78 -2.97 7.96
N THR A 265 1.12 -2.33 7.01
CA THR A 265 -0.33 -2.12 7.03
C THR A 265 -1.08 -3.45 7.09
N GLU A 266 -0.70 -4.40 6.22
CA GLU A 266 -1.35 -5.71 6.15
C GLU A 266 -1.13 -6.54 7.42
N ALA A 267 0.07 -6.47 8.03
CA ALA A 267 0.34 -7.07 9.33
C ALA A 267 -0.55 -6.47 10.43
N CYS A 268 -0.61 -5.15 10.56
CA CYS A 268 -1.48 -4.49 11.55
C CYS A 268 -2.97 -4.77 11.31
N ALA A 269 -3.39 -4.94 10.05
CA ALA A 269 -4.77 -5.27 9.70
C ALA A 269 -5.22 -6.65 10.19
N THR A 270 -4.29 -7.55 10.52
CA THR A 270 -4.63 -8.86 11.10
C THR A 270 -5.11 -8.77 12.55
N GLY A 271 -4.83 -7.65 13.24
CA GLY A 271 -5.08 -7.50 14.68
C GLY A 271 -4.10 -8.27 15.58
N LYS A 272 -3.06 -8.91 15.00
CA LYS A 272 -2.05 -9.68 15.74
C LYS A 272 -0.92 -8.78 16.23
N PRO A 273 -0.13 -9.23 17.23
CA PRO A 273 1.13 -8.58 17.59
C PRO A 273 2.04 -8.37 16.39
N VAL A 274 2.49 -7.12 16.20
CA VAL A 274 3.40 -6.74 15.11
C VAL A 274 4.70 -6.20 15.69
N HIS A 275 5.81 -6.77 15.22
CA HIS A 275 7.17 -6.36 15.53
C HIS A 275 7.80 -5.74 14.28
N LEU A 276 8.28 -4.51 14.39
CA LEU A 276 8.92 -3.78 13.30
C LEU A 276 10.43 -3.96 13.38
N PHE A 277 11.06 -4.52 12.35
CA PHE A 277 12.51 -4.62 12.27
C PHE A 277 13.12 -3.34 11.69
N ASP A 278 14.03 -2.73 12.43
CA ASP A 278 14.71 -1.50 12.04
C ASP A 278 15.95 -1.78 11.16
N LEU A 279 15.81 -1.52 9.86
CA LEU A 279 16.91 -1.64 8.90
C LEU A 279 17.99 -0.55 9.05
N GLU A 280 17.71 0.54 9.76
CA GLU A 280 18.67 1.62 10.04
C GLU A 280 19.57 1.31 11.23
N ALA A 281 19.09 0.54 12.20
CA ALA A 281 19.87 0.06 13.34
C ALA A 281 20.94 -0.99 12.97
N VAL A 282 20.84 -1.60 11.78
CA VAL A 282 21.79 -2.61 11.32
C VAL A 282 23.18 -2.00 11.13
N ARG A 283 24.13 -2.40 11.97
CA ARG A 283 25.53 -1.99 11.86
C ARG A 283 26.16 -2.65 10.64
N ARG A 284 26.85 -1.84 9.84
CA ARG A 284 27.52 -2.30 8.62
C ARG A 284 28.97 -1.84 8.62
N PRO A 285 29.92 -2.75 8.35
CA PRO A 285 31.30 -2.33 8.18
C PRO A 285 31.46 -1.35 7.01
N LEU A 286 32.43 -0.44 7.11
CA LEU A 286 32.68 0.55 6.06
C LEU A 286 33.21 -0.09 4.76
N TRP A 287 33.90 -1.23 4.86
CA TRP A 287 34.50 -1.93 3.73
C TRP A 287 33.51 -2.79 2.92
N ASP A 288 32.33 -3.10 3.45
CA ASP A 288 31.30 -3.89 2.78
C ASP A 288 30.44 -3.03 1.83
N TRP A 289 31.08 -2.55 0.75
CA TRP A 289 30.45 -1.62 -0.17
C TRP A 289 29.38 -2.29 -1.04
N HIS A 290 28.20 -1.64 -1.14
CA HIS A 290 27.13 -2.07 -2.02
C HIS A 290 26.45 -0.86 -2.68
N PRO A 291 26.16 -0.87 -4.00
CA PRO A 291 25.41 0.19 -4.69
C PRO A 291 24.08 0.62 -4.03
N GLN A 292 23.41 -0.26 -3.28
CA GLN A 292 22.21 0.11 -2.53
C GLN A 292 22.49 1.05 -1.37
N ARG A 293 23.65 0.93 -0.73
CA ARG A 293 24.06 1.82 0.36
C ARG A 293 24.30 3.24 -0.16
N LEU A 294 24.94 3.37 -1.33
CA LEU A 294 25.09 4.67 -1.99
C LEU A 294 23.73 5.29 -2.34
N ARG A 295 22.82 4.52 -2.94
CA ARG A 295 21.46 4.99 -3.24
C ARG A 295 20.70 5.41 -1.99
N ALA A 296 20.83 4.66 -0.89
CA ALA A 296 20.21 4.99 0.38
C ALA A 296 20.81 6.25 1.01
N ALA A 297 22.13 6.43 0.95
CA ALA A 297 22.81 7.64 1.40
C ALA A 297 22.38 8.87 0.59
N LEU A 298 22.33 8.77 -0.74
CA LEU A 298 21.80 9.82 -1.61
C LEU A 298 20.33 10.12 -1.31
N TYR A 299 19.52 9.11 -0.97
CA TYR A 299 18.14 9.32 -0.57
C TYR A 299 18.02 10.05 0.78
N ARG A 300 18.86 9.72 1.77
CA ARG A 300 18.92 10.43 3.06
C ARG A 300 19.30 11.89 2.85
N TRP A 301 20.37 12.13 2.09
CA TRP A 301 20.75 13.49 1.69
C TRP A 301 19.57 14.22 1.02
N ALA A 302 18.84 13.57 0.12
CA ALA A 302 17.66 14.16 -0.50
C ALA A 302 16.52 14.43 0.50
N MET A 303 16.39 13.67 1.58
CA MET A 303 15.39 13.92 2.62
C MET A 303 15.69 15.19 3.42
N ASP A 304 16.97 15.48 3.64
CA ASP A 304 17.43 16.63 4.42
C ASP A 304 17.44 17.92 3.59
N TRP A 305 17.79 17.84 2.30
CA TRP A 305 18.09 19.02 1.48
C TRP A 305 17.07 19.30 0.37
N LEU A 306 16.33 18.31 -0.13
CA LEU A 306 15.34 18.55 -1.20
C LEU A 306 13.96 18.90 -0.63
N PRO A 307 13.09 19.57 -1.42
CA PRO A 307 11.71 19.83 -1.02
C PRO A 307 11.02 18.55 -0.54
N LYS A 308 10.40 18.62 0.65
CA LYS A 308 9.75 17.48 1.33
C LYS A 308 8.76 16.70 0.45
N ARG A 309 8.17 17.36 -0.56
CA ARG A 309 7.28 16.71 -1.54
C ARG A 309 7.99 15.66 -2.43
N LEU A 310 9.31 15.72 -2.58
CA LEU A 310 10.07 14.82 -3.47
C LEU A 310 10.47 13.52 -2.78
N THR A 311 10.60 13.53 -1.46
CA THR A 311 10.95 12.36 -0.65
C THR A 311 9.76 11.86 0.18
N ARG A 312 9.82 10.59 0.59
CA ARG A 312 8.88 10.01 1.55
C ARG A 312 9.63 9.74 2.84
N ASP A 313 8.97 9.92 3.98
CA ASP A 313 9.53 9.63 5.29
C ASP A 313 8.67 8.61 6.03
N LEU A 314 9.06 7.34 5.98
CA LEU A 314 8.29 6.26 6.61
C LEU A 314 8.32 6.34 8.15
N SER A 315 9.32 7.01 8.73
CA SER A 315 9.43 7.18 10.20
C SER A 315 8.22 7.90 10.79
N LEU A 316 7.54 8.75 10.02
CA LEU A 316 6.30 9.41 10.42
C LEU A 316 5.18 8.39 10.68
N VAL A 317 5.07 7.37 9.83
CA VAL A 317 4.06 6.33 10.00
C VAL A 317 4.48 5.34 11.07
N HIS A 318 5.76 4.95 11.11
CA HIS A 318 6.27 4.05 12.16
C HIS A 318 6.01 4.63 13.56
N ARG A 319 6.41 5.88 13.80
CA ARG A 319 6.16 6.56 15.09
C ARG A 319 4.69 6.63 15.42
N GLN A 320 3.83 6.96 14.46
CA GLN A 320 2.39 7.00 14.69
C GLN A 320 1.85 5.62 15.11
N LEU A 321 2.24 4.54 14.44
CA LEU A 321 1.80 3.19 14.77
C LEU A 321 2.34 2.68 16.12
N VAL A 322 3.56 3.07 16.50
CA VAL A 322 4.10 2.81 17.86
C VAL A 322 3.26 3.54 18.91
N ILE A 323 3.00 4.85 18.70
CA ILE A 323 2.22 5.67 19.64
C ILE A 323 0.79 5.15 19.79
N GLU A 324 0.17 4.69 18.69
CA GLU A 324 -1.16 4.08 18.69
C GLU A 324 -1.18 2.67 19.29
N GLY A 325 -0.03 2.11 19.71
CA GLY A 325 0.06 0.76 20.25
C GLY A 325 -0.31 -0.31 19.23
N ARG A 326 0.03 -0.11 17.95
CA ARG A 326 -0.25 -1.09 16.88
C ARG A 326 0.94 -2.00 16.58
N LEU A 327 2.13 -1.59 16.97
CA LEU A 327 3.36 -2.33 16.79
C LEU A 327 4.39 -1.93 17.85
N VAL A 328 5.42 -2.75 18.01
CA VAL A 328 6.65 -2.45 18.78
C VAL A 328 7.88 -2.68 17.90
N TRP A 329 9.03 -2.14 18.27
CA TRP A 329 10.28 -2.48 17.58
C TRP A 329 10.73 -3.88 17.97
N LEU A 330 11.20 -4.65 17.00
CA LEU A 330 11.76 -5.97 17.25
C LEU A 330 13.00 -5.86 18.15
N GLY A 331 13.07 -6.70 19.18
CA GLY A 331 14.18 -6.71 20.13
C GLY A 331 14.03 -5.75 21.32
N GLU A 332 13.03 -4.86 21.33
CA GLU A 332 12.70 -4.10 22.54
C GLU A 332 11.88 -4.98 23.51
N THR A 333 12.52 -5.46 24.57
CA THR A 333 11.92 -6.30 25.63
C THR A 333 11.05 -5.52 26.62
N ALA A 334 10.87 -4.22 26.44
CA ALA A 334 10.45 -3.32 27.52
C ALA A 334 8.95 -3.33 27.85
N ARG A 335 8.09 -4.01 27.09
CA ARG A 335 6.68 -4.20 27.48
C ARG A 335 6.21 -5.60 27.09
N PRO A 336 5.61 -6.39 28.01
CA PRO A 336 4.78 -7.49 27.55
C PRO A 336 3.78 -6.88 26.57
N VAL A 337 3.65 -7.51 25.39
CA VAL A 337 2.62 -7.15 24.41
C VAL A 337 1.27 -7.50 25.07
N THR A 338 0.87 -6.62 26.00
CA THR A 338 -0.45 -6.55 26.61
C THR A 338 -1.41 -6.50 25.43
N PRO A 339 -2.49 -7.29 25.38
CA PRO A 339 -3.19 -7.58 24.14
C PRO A 339 -3.42 -6.29 23.40
N LEU A 340 -2.67 -6.13 22.30
CA LEU A 340 -2.91 -5.09 21.33
C LEU A 340 -4.28 -5.51 20.77
N ASN A 341 -5.35 -5.03 21.38
CA ASN A 341 -6.65 -4.90 20.73
C ASN A 341 -6.71 -3.48 20.16
N PRO A 342 -5.79 -3.06 19.25
CA PRO A 342 -5.92 -1.76 18.66
C PRO A 342 -7.22 -1.80 17.84
N PRO A 343 -8.00 -0.72 17.83
CA PRO A 343 -9.21 -0.67 17.02
C PRO A 343 -8.86 -0.97 15.57
N SER A 344 -9.78 -1.64 14.86
CA SER A 344 -9.61 -2.00 13.45
C SER A 344 -9.21 -0.78 12.61
N LEU A 345 -8.43 -1.03 11.56
CA LEU A 345 -8.02 0.03 10.63
C LEU A 345 -9.23 0.51 9.83
N THR A 346 -9.75 1.68 10.21
CA THR A 346 -10.89 2.34 9.51
C THR A 346 -10.50 3.06 8.21
N ASP A 347 -9.23 2.98 7.79
CA ASP A 347 -8.67 3.72 6.65
C ASP A 347 -9.43 3.47 5.34
N ILE A 348 -9.83 2.22 5.10
CA ILE A 348 -10.60 1.82 3.92
C ILE A 348 -12.03 2.34 3.96
N GLU A 349 -12.69 2.31 5.13
CA GLU A 349 -14.04 2.80 5.32
C GLU A 349 -14.12 4.32 5.13
N ARG A 350 -13.15 5.05 5.68
CA ARG A 350 -13.01 6.51 5.49
C ARG A 350 -12.80 6.84 4.02
N ALA A 351 -11.92 6.12 3.34
CA ALA A 351 -11.66 6.29 1.91
C ALA A 351 -12.93 6.04 1.08
N THR A 352 -13.59 4.91 1.26
CA THR A 352 -14.83 4.54 0.57
C THR A 352 -15.92 5.59 0.78
N ARG A 353 -16.11 6.06 2.03
CA ARG A 353 -17.09 7.11 2.34
C ARG A 353 -16.80 8.42 1.60
N ARG A 354 -15.53 8.83 1.57
CA ARG A 354 -15.10 10.06 0.88
C ARG A 354 -15.26 9.97 -0.63
N VAL A 355 -15.01 8.80 -1.23
CA VAL A 355 -15.24 8.59 -2.66
C VAL A 355 -16.73 8.59 -2.99
N ARG A 356 -17.57 7.88 -2.22
CA ARG A 356 -19.03 7.88 -2.39
C ARG A 356 -19.62 9.29 -2.28
N ALA A 357 -19.07 10.13 -1.40
CA ALA A 357 -19.50 11.52 -1.26
C ALA A 357 -19.27 12.38 -2.51
N LEU A 358 -18.35 12.00 -3.41
CA LEU A 358 -18.15 12.72 -4.68
C LEU A 358 -19.35 12.56 -5.64
N PHE A 359 -20.17 11.53 -5.44
CA PHE A 359 -21.30 11.15 -6.28
C PHE A 359 -22.65 11.47 -5.65
N ARG A 360 -22.68 11.94 -4.40
CA ARG A 360 -23.89 12.49 -3.79
C ARG A 360 -24.04 13.92 -4.31
N GLU A 361 -25.23 14.28 -4.77
CA GLU A 361 -25.53 15.65 -5.17
C GLU A 361 -25.22 16.59 -3.99
N GLN A 362 -24.33 17.56 -4.20
CA GLN A 362 -24.24 18.69 -3.28
C GLN A 362 -25.50 19.53 -3.53
N PRO A 363 -26.27 19.92 -2.49
CA PRO A 363 -27.35 20.87 -2.70
C PRO A 363 -26.75 22.11 -3.35
N ARG A 364 -27.31 22.50 -4.51
CA ARG A 364 -26.97 23.78 -5.14
C ARG A 364 -27.32 24.84 -4.11
N ILE A 365 -26.30 25.51 -3.55
CA ILE A 365 -26.53 26.77 -2.84
C ILE A 365 -27.02 27.73 -3.92
N GLN A 366 -28.33 27.94 -3.96
CA GLN A 366 -28.96 28.98 -4.76
C GLN A 366 -28.27 30.30 -4.36
N PRO A 367 -27.69 31.08 -5.29
CA PRO A 367 -27.24 32.42 -4.93
C PRO A 367 -28.48 33.19 -4.47
N LEU A 368 -28.44 33.67 -3.22
CA LEU A 368 -29.39 34.67 -2.73
C LEU A 368 -29.24 35.88 -3.66
N LEU A 369 -30.14 36.00 -4.63
CA LEU A 369 -30.31 37.21 -5.41
C LEU A 369 -30.72 38.31 -4.43
N ASN A 370 -29.89 39.34 -4.37
CA ASN A 370 -30.17 40.62 -3.74
C ASN A 370 -31.56 41.12 -4.17
N ALA A 371 -32.48 41.22 -3.23
CA ALA A 371 -33.72 41.97 -3.36
C ALA A 371 -33.93 42.78 -2.08
N ALA A 372 -33.21 43.89 -1.98
CA ALA A 372 -33.56 45.03 -1.14
C ALA A 372 -32.64 46.19 -1.55
N PHE A 373 -33.09 46.99 -2.52
CA PHE A 373 -32.84 48.43 -2.68
C PHE A 373 -33.40 48.85 -4.05
N SER A 374 -34.71 49.10 -4.09
CA SER A 374 -35.40 50.10 -4.92
C SER A 374 -36.82 50.25 -4.39
#